data_AF-A0A2A5LZ14-F1
#
_entry.id   AF-A0A2A5LZ14-F1
#
_cell.length_a   1.000
_cell.length_b   1.000
_cell.length_c   1.000
_cell.angle_alpha   90.00
_cell.angle_beta   90.00
_cell.angle_gamma   90.00
#
_symmetry.space_group_name_H-M   'P 1'
#
loop_
_entity.id
_entity.type
_entity.pdbx_description
1 polymer ?
#
loop_
_entity_poly.entity_id
_entity_poly.type
_entity_poly.pdbx_seq_one_letter_code
_entity_poly.pdbx_strand_id
1 'polypeptide(L)'
;MTPSAQKQPVFLHALFRTGSTYLYQAFRRLGAGYTCYQEPLHEIAAKALNNSNILNDSRDSLKAETLRHPEMERPYFAELHEVADQVLPHLQEDDIYNGYFGGPENCRGLNYWRALIENAASRPLIQECRSAGRIQAMRENLGGFHAYLWRNPWDQWWSYQVSSYFDLTTQLIFNAPQRPALIERVSEHIGFISMHGESLEVTQDWFANRPLTPDNAYIAFYTLWLLGLQEANKHADLLINIDQLSAKPDIQKQVTEKFAALGIQGLNLRDCKSPVSLFSRAEEAHFQTLEATVHKCWREAGLSGQVLSEILTLREQAAPERDVATDSADHSRDLARYRDLLKRRQQLVVDLHSSSDAALQASHRREDKLRQQLQQSEQNIEQSQTEVSLMNRQLAMARDSHQKLQNSHQELLSNYQELLSSRQELLSSRSWRITAPLRAGVMAARHLRKGDHQAIRAGVMRRLKVMILAVEHYSRGYPRVRGIMVSTVNKVPWLAARLYRLRHAPVLPERDSLVMLTPRSRVIYSQLVAAVDSLQNDDSQQGGS
;
A
#
# COMPACT_ATOMS: atom_id res chain seq x y z
N MET A 1 -46.14 -27.45 13.12
CA MET A 1 -47.29 -27.65 12.22
C MET A 1 -46.77 -28.23 10.93
N THR A 2 -47.18 -29.43 10.54
CA THR A 2 -46.78 -30.03 9.26
C THR A 2 -47.46 -29.26 8.13
N PRO A 3 -46.72 -28.73 7.13
CA PRO A 3 -47.34 -28.06 5.99
C PRO A 3 -48.34 -28.99 5.31
N SER A 4 -49.46 -28.46 4.81
CA SER A 4 -50.32 -29.21 3.91
C SER A 4 -49.47 -29.71 2.73
N ALA A 5 -49.78 -30.87 2.14
CA ALA A 5 -49.00 -31.45 1.04
C ALA A 5 -48.79 -30.47 -0.14
N GLN A 6 -49.67 -29.47 -0.25
CA GLN A 6 -49.64 -28.40 -1.25
C GLN A 6 -48.58 -27.31 -0.99
N LYS A 7 -48.03 -27.21 0.23
CA LYS A 7 -46.95 -26.26 0.59
C LYS A 7 -45.59 -26.92 0.85
N GLN A 8 -45.45 -28.23 0.64
CA GLN A 8 -44.14 -28.89 0.80
C GLN A 8 -43.18 -28.46 -0.32
N PRO A 9 -42.05 -27.79 -0.01
CA PRO A 9 -41.15 -27.29 -1.02
C PRO A 9 -40.42 -28.40 -1.77
N VAL A 10 -40.07 -28.09 -3.01
CA VAL A 10 -39.18 -28.89 -3.86
C VAL A 10 -37.94 -28.05 -4.15
N PHE A 11 -36.78 -28.49 -3.65
CA PHE A 11 -35.52 -27.82 -3.88
C PHE A 11 -34.75 -28.54 -4.99
N LEU A 12 -34.38 -27.78 -6.03
CA LEU A 12 -33.47 -28.19 -7.09
C LEU A 12 -32.11 -27.51 -6.86
N HIS A 13 -31.27 -28.20 -6.11
CA HIS A 13 -29.91 -27.79 -5.85
C HIS A 13 -29.02 -28.11 -7.04
N ALA A 14 -28.07 -27.24 -7.32
CA ALA A 14 -27.13 -27.42 -8.42
C ALA A 14 -25.87 -26.58 -8.20
N LEU A 15 -24.85 -26.84 -8.98
CA LEU A 15 -23.85 -25.82 -9.34
C LEU A 15 -24.28 -25.11 -10.64
N PHE A 16 -23.65 -23.98 -10.94
CA PHE A 16 -23.88 -23.30 -12.21
C PHE A 16 -23.62 -24.24 -13.40
N ARG A 17 -24.31 -24.01 -14.52
CA ARG A 17 -24.12 -24.72 -15.80
C ARG A 17 -24.24 -26.25 -15.74
N THR A 18 -25.00 -26.77 -14.79
CA THR A 18 -25.41 -28.19 -14.69
C THR A 18 -26.66 -28.51 -15.51
N GLY A 19 -27.33 -27.53 -16.10
CA GLY A 19 -28.62 -27.70 -16.78
C GLY A 19 -29.84 -27.48 -15.88
N SER A 20 -29.67 -26.87 -14.71
CA SER A 20 -30.76 -26.65 -13.74
C SER A 20 -31.90 -25.79 -14.29
N THR A 21 -31.60 -24.82 -15.17
CA THR A 21 -32.61 -24.03 -15.87
C THR A 21 -33.55 -24.89 -16.72
N TYR A 22 -33.06 -25.99 -17.32
CA TYR A 22 -33.91 -26.91 -18.09
C TYR A 22 -34.92 -27.60 -17.17
N LEU A 23 -34.48 -28.14 -16.03
CA LEU A 23 -35.40 -28.75 -15.06
C LEU A 23 -36.40 -27.73 -14.51
N TYR A 24 -35.93 -26.54 -14.12
CA TYR A 24 -36.81 -25.44 -13.72
C TYR A 24 -37.91 -25.19 -14.76
N GLN A 25 -37.55 -25.08 -16.05
CA GLN A 25 -38.55 -24.89 -17.10
C GLN A 25 -39.47 -26.10 -17.28
N ALA A 26 -38.96 -27.33 -17.16
CA ALA A 26 -39.80 -28.52 -17.21
C ALA A 26 -40.87 -28.53 -16.12
N PHE A 27 -40.54 -28.02 -14.92
CA PHE A 27 -41.51 -27.80 -13.85
C PHE A 27 -42.43 -26.61 -14.13
N ARG A 28 -41.91 -25.50 -14.65
CA ARG A 28 -42.71 -24.32 -15.00
C ARG A 28 -43.79 -24.66 -16.04
N ARG A 29 -43.52 -25.58 -16.97
CA ARG A 29 -44.48 -26.11 -17.96
C ARG A 29 -45.65 -26.87 -17.35
N LEU A 30 -45.54 -27.34 -16.10
CA LEU A 30 -46.66 -27.99 -15.40
C LEU A 30 -47.78 -27.00 -15.01
N GLY A 31 -47.49 -25.70 -15.05
CA GLY A 31 -48.49 -24.64 -14.85
C GLY A 31 -48.89 -24.44 -13.38
N ALA A 32 -50.18 -24.14 -13.16
CA ALA A 32 -50.73 -23.58 -11.91
C ALA A 32 -50.52 -24.39 -10.62
N GLY A 33 -49.98 -25.61 -10.70
CA GLY A 33 -49.64 -26.43 -9.53
C GLY A 33 -48.39 -25.97 -8.77
N TYR A 34 -47.53 -25.15 -9.39
CA TYR A 34 -46.22 -24.79 -8.82
C TYR A 34 -45.93 -23.29 -8.90
N THR A 35 -45.27 -22.77 -7.87
CA THR A 35 -44.62 -21.45 -7.89
C THR A 35 -43.13 -21.69 -8.02
N CYS A 36 -42.58 -21.46 -9.22
CA CYS A 36 -41.20 -21.80 -9.54
C CYS A 36 -40.29 -20.58 -9.40
N TYR A 37 -39.46 -20.56 -8.37
CA TYR A 37 -38.41 -19.55 -8.17
C TYR A 37 -37.10 -20.02 -8.82
N GLN A 38 -36.58 -19.23 -9.75
CA GLN A 38 -35.30 -19.44 -10.42
C GLN A 38 -34.22 -18.56 -9.77
N GLU A 39 -33.19 -19.20 -9.20
CA GLU A 39 -32.05 -18.57 -8.50
C GLU A 39 -32.42 -17.35 -7.64
N PRO A 40 -33.37 -17.46 -6.69
CA PRO A 40 -33.82 -16.29 -5.93
C PRO A 40 -32.76 -15.74 -4.96
N LEU A 41 -31.62 -16.43 -4.72
CA LEU A 41 -30.44 -15.85 -4.05
C LEU A 41 -29.47 -15.15 -5.03
N HIS A 42 -29.86 -14.86 -6.26
CA HIS A 42 -29.01 -14.08 -7.17
C HIS A 42 -28.73 -12.67 -6.61
N GLU A 43 -27.55 -12.11 -6.88
CA GLU A 43 -27.14 -10.74 -6.54
C GLU A 43 -28.13 -9.66 -6.99
N ILE A 44 -28.88 -9.90 -8.07
CA ILE A 44 -29.93 -8.98 -8.53
C ILE A 44 -31.04 -8.86 -7.48
N ALA A 45 -31.36 -9.92 -6.73
CA ALA A 45 -32.37 -9.88 -5.67
C ALA A 45 -31.96 -8.94 -4.54
N ALA A 46 -30.67 -8.91 -4.16
CA ALA A 46 -30.18 -7.95 -3.16
C ALA A 46 -30.29 -6.50 -3.67
N LYS A 47 -30.01 -6.26 -4.96
CA LYS A 47 -30.19 -4.93 -5.59
C LYS A 47 -31.67 -4.53 -5.71
N ALA A 48 -32.57 -5.50 -5.80
CA ALA A 48 -34.01 -5.29 -5.96
C ALA A 48 -34.72 -4.86 -4.66
N LEU A 49 -34.05 -4.89 -3.50
CA LEU A 49 -34.66 -4.56 -2.20
C LEU A 49 -35.36 -3.18 -2.20
N ASN A 50 -34.76 -2.19 -2.87
CA ASN A 50 -35.29 -0.82 -2.95
C ASN A 50 -36.08 -0.55 -4.24
N ASN A 51 -36.04 -1.46 -5.21
CA ASN A 51 -36.72 -1.32 -6.49
C ASN A 51 -36.93 -2.70 -7.14
N SER A 52 -38.06 -3.32 -6.86
CA SER A 52 -38.41 -4.66 -7.37
C SER A 52 -38.52 -4.71 -8.90
N ASN A 53 -38.78 -3.57 -9.58
CA ASN A 53 -38.87 -3.53 -11.05
C ASN A 53 -37.59 -4.00 -11.76
N ILE A 54 -36.43 -3.93 -11.10
CA ILE A 54 -35.16 -4.45 -11.62
C ILE A 54 -35.27 -5.95 -11.96
N LEU A 55 -36.13 -6.71 -11.26
CA LEU A 55 -36.38 -8.13 -11.52
C LEU A 55 -37.10 -8.38 -12.86
N ASN A 56 -37.84 -7.40 -13.38
CA ASN A 56 -38.50 -7.47 -14.69
C ASN A 56 -37.59 -6.95 -15.82
N ASP A 57 -36.75 -5.96 -15.50
CA ASP A 57 -35.83 -5.31 -16.45
C ASP A 57 -34.56 -6.11 -16.68
N SER A 58 -34.27 -7.12 -15.84
CA SER A 58 -33.26 -8.14 -16.12
C SER A 58 -33.75 -9.07 -17.24
N ARG A 59 -34.02 -8.49 -18.43
CA ARG A 59 -34.11 -9.24 -19.66
C ARG A 59 -32.70 -9.74 -19.94
N ASP A 60 -32.48 -10.98 -19.55
CA ASP A 60 -31.37 -11.84 -19.97
C ASP A 60 -31.37 -12.06 -21.50
N SER A 61 -32.05 -11.25 -22.31
CA SER A 61 -32.26 -11.46 -23.75
C SER A 61 -30.97 -11.40 -24.56
N LEU A 62 -29.95 -10.67 -24.10
CA LEU A 62 -28.60 -10.70 -24.69
C LEU A 62 -27.76 -11.89 -24.18
N LYS A 63 -28.15 -12.52 -23.07
CA LYS A 63 -27.45 -13.65 -22.43
C LYS A 63 -28.08 -15.01 -22.78
N ALA A 64 -29.36 -15.08 -23.13
CA ALA A 64 -30.07 -16.34 -23.38
C ALA A 64 -29.43 -17.15 -24.53
N GLU A 65 -29.05 -16.49 -25.64
CA GLU A 65 -28.34 -17.13 -26.75
C GLU A 65 -26.92 -17.59 -26.35
N THR A 66 -26.15 -16.73 -25.67
CA THR A 66 -24.78 -17.05 -25.25
C THR A 66 -24.73 -18.14 -24.18
N LEU A 67 -25.72 -18.16 -23.29
CA LEU A 67 -25.85 -19.12 -22.20
C LEU A 67 -26.67 -20.36 -22.60
N ARG A 68 -27.19 -20.44 -23.83
CA ARG A 68 -28.01 -21.57 -24.32
C ARG A 68 -29.18 -21.90 -23.39
N HIS A 69 -29.79 -20.88 -22.79
CA HIS A 69 -31.02 -21.07 -22.04
C HIS A 69 -32.16 -21.33 -23.03
N PRO A 70 -33.09 -22.26 -22.76
CA PRO A 70 -34.25 -22.40 -23.63
C PRO A 70 -35.13 -21.14 -23.51
N GLU A 71 -35.89 -20.81 -24.57
CA GLU A 71 -36.76 -19.64 -24.58
C GLU A 71 -37.72 -19.64 -23.38
N MET A 72 -37.86 -18.49 -22.73
CA MET A 72 -38.72 -18.32 -21.55
C MET A 72 -39.94 -17.49 -21.92
N GLU A 73 -41.14 -18.03 -21.66
CA GLU A 73 -42.41 -17.32 -21.87
C GLU A 73 -42.61 -16.12 -20.94
N ARG A 74 -41.95 -16.14 -19.77
CA ARG A 74 -42.00 -15.08 -18.76
C ARG A 74 -40.57 -14.73 -18.29
N PRO A 75 -40.35 -13.52 -17.76
CA PRO A 75 -39.04 -13.11 -17.21
C PRO A 75 -38.44 -14.11 -16.23
N TYR A 76 -37.11 -14.09 -16.13
CA TYR A 76 -36.31 -15.01 -15.31
C TYR A 76 -36.73 -14.98 -13.82
N PHE A 77 -36.99 -13.79 -13.27
CA PHE A 77 -37.40 -13.58 -11.88
C PHE A 77 -38.90 -13.28 -11.71
N ALA A 78 -39.75 -13.66 -12.66
CA ALA A 78 -41.16 -13.28 -12.64
C ALA A 78 -41.88 -13.69 -11.35
N GLU A 79 -41.67 -14.92 -10.89
CA GLU A 79 -42.28 -15.45 -9.66
C GLU A 79 -41.71 -14.78 -8.40
N LEU A 80 -40.43 -14.41 -8.39
CA LEU A 80 -39.84 -13.65 -7.28
C LEU A 80 -40.41 -12.22 -7.22
N HIS A 81 -40.57 -11.59 -8.37
CA HIS A 81 -41.15 -10.25 -8.48
C HIS A 81 -42.56 -10.17 -7.88
N GLU A 82 -43.40 -11.21 -8.09
CA GLU A 82 -44.77 -11.27 -7.54
C GLU A 82 -44.83 -11.22 -6.01
N VAL A 83 -43.78 -11.65 -5.32
CA VAL A 83 -43.72 -11.72 -3.86
C VAL A 83 -42.61 -10.86 -3.26
N ALA A 84 -42.00 -9.97 -4.06
CA ALA A 84 -40.78 -9.26 -3.72
C ALA A 84 -40.90 -8.47 -2.42
N ASP A 85 -42.00 -7.74 -2.24
CA ASP A 85 -42.25 -6.89 -1.07
C ASP A 85 -42.33 -7.70 0.24
N GLN A 86 -42.76 -8.97 0.17
CA GLN A 86 -42.88 -9.85 1.32
C GLN A 86 -41.59 -10.63 1.62
N VAL A 87 -40.76 -10.89 0.60
CA VAL A 87 -39.61 -11.80 0.75
C VAL A 87 -38.27 -11.08 0.79
N LEU A 88 -38.06 -10.03 0.00
CA LEU A 88 -36.75 -9.35 -0.09
C LEU A 88 -36.28 -8.72 1.23
N PRO A 89 -37.16 -8.20 2.13
CA PRO A 89 -36.71 -7.73 3.44
C PRO A 89 -36.01 -8.79 4.30
N HIS A 90 -36.18 -10.07 3.99
CA HIS A 90 -35.52 -11.18 4.68
C HIS A 90 -34.17 -11.57 4.05
N LEU A 91 -33.82 -11.02 2.88
CA LEU A 91 -32.56 -11.28 2.20
C LEU A 91 -31.48 -10.33 2.69
N GLN A 92 -30.35 -10.89 3.12
CA GLN A 92 -29.13 -10.15 3.39
C GLN A 92 -28.09 -10.46 2.32
N GLU A 93 -27.21 -9.50 2.02
CA GLU A 93 -26.15 -9.68 1.01
C GLU A 93 -25.24 -10.88 1.34
N ASP A 94 -24.94 -11.07 2.62
CA ASP A 94 -24.18 -12.20 3.13
C ASP A 94 -24.84 -13.57 2.88
N ASP A 95 -26.15 -13.63 2.64
CA ASP A 95 -26.86 -14.88 2.38
C ASP A 95 -26.49 -15.48 1.01
N ILE A 96 -25.92 -14.67 0.10
CA ILE A 96 -25.64 -15.06 -1.27
C ILE A 96 -24.40 -15.96 -1.34
N TYR A 97 -23.21 -15.41 -1.09
CA TYR A 97 -21.93 -16.13 -1.21
C TYR A 97 -21.31 -16.44 0.15
N ASN A 98 -21.33 -15.49 1.10
CA ASN A 98 -20.73 -15.71 2.42
C ASN A 98 -21.42 -16.82 3.21
N GLY A 99 -22.70 -17.05 2.95
CA GLY A 99 -23.47 -18.15 3.52
C GLY A 99 -23.29 -19.49 2.83
N TYR A 100 -22.53 -19.60 1.72
CA TYR A 100 -22.57 -20.77 0.83
C TYR A 100 -22.37 -22.11 1.57
N PHE A 101 -21.50 -22.11 2.57
CA PHE A 101 -21.36 -23.22 3.50
C PHE A 101 -22.04 -22.86 4.82
N GLY A 102 -22.86 -23.77 5.32
CA GLY A 102 -23.54 -23.61 6.61
C GLY A 102 -24.19 -24.90 7.04
N GLY A 103 -24.01 -25.27 8.30
CA GLY A 103 -24.71 -26.37 8.93
C GLY A 103 -26.11 -25.98 9.41
N PRO A 104 -26.87 -26.93 9.97
CA PRO A 104 -28.25 -26.71 10.42
C PRO A 104 -28.42 -25.55 11.40
N GLU A 105 -27.42 -25.27 12.25
CA GLU A 105 -27.48 -24.25 13.29
C GLU A 105 -27.08 -22.85 12.83
N ASN A 106 -26.33 -22.73 11.72
CA ASN A 106 -25.71 -21.47 11.29
C ASN A 106 -25.89 -21.17 9.80
N CYS A 107 -26.82 -21.84 9.13
CA CYS A 107 -27.14 -21.59 7.73
C CYS A 107 -27.76 -20.20 7.51
N ARG A 108 -27.06 -19.37 6.75
CA ARG A 108 -27.53 -18.06 6.30
C ARG A 108 -28.63 -18.19 5.23
N GLY A 109 -29.51 -17.20 5.14
CA GLY A 109 -30.64 -17.17 4.20
C GLY A 109 -31.84 -18.05 4.56
N LEU A 110 -31.86 -18.76 5.69
CA LEU A 110 -33.00 -19.61 6.07
C LEU A 110 -34.32 -18.84 6.20
N ASN A 111 -34.28 -17.61 6.73
CA ASN A 111 -35.47 -16.77 6.85
C ASN A 111 -35.99 -16.32 5.48
N TYR A 112 -35.10 -16.01 4.55
CA TYR A 112 -35.45 -15.69 3.17
C TYR A 112 -36.13 -16.87 2.46
N TRP A 113 -35.56 -18.08 2.58
CA TRP A 113 -36.17 -19.28 2.03
C TRP A 113 -37.54 -19.58 2.63
N ARG A 114 -37.69 -19.42 3.94
CA ARG A 114 -38.99 -19.59 4.61
C ARG A 114 -40.02 -18.60 4.09
N ALA A 115 -39.64 -17.32 3.92
CA ALA A 115 -40.53 -16.30 3.36
C ALA A 115 -40.98 -16.66 1.94
N LEU A 116 -40.09 -17.17 1.08
CA LEU A 116 -40.45 -17.66 -0.26
C LEU A 116 -41.48 -18.80 -0.20
N ILE A 117 -41.28 -19.78 0.69
CA ILE A 117 -42.18 -20.92 0.86
C ILE A 117 -43.56 -20.47 1.35
N GLU A 118 -43.60 -19.56 2.32
CA GLU A 118 -44.83 -19.10 2.95
C GLU A 118 -45.69 -18.26 1.99
N ASN A 119 -45.05 -17.43 1.16
CA ASN A 119 -45.69 -16.52 0.21
C ASN A 119 -45.92 -17.13 -1.19
N ALA A 120 -45.45 -18.36 -1.45
CA ALA A 120 -45.76 -19.06 -2.70
C ALA A 120 -47.27 -19.29 -2.85
N ALA A 121 -47.80 -18.95 -4.04
CA ALA A 121 -49.22 -19.11 -4.36
C ALA A 121 -49.65 -20.59 -4.46
N SER A 122 -48.72 -21.45 -4.88
CA SER A 122 -48.91 -22.90 -4.97
C SER A 122 -47.64 -23.61 -4.48
N ARG A 123 -47.42 -24.89 -4.84
CA ARG A 123 -46.30 -25.65 -4.29
C ARG A 123 -44.98 -25.00 -4.68
N PRO A 124 -44.13 -24.57 -3.73
CA PRO A 124 -42.91 -23.87 -4.08
C PRO A 124 -41.90 -24.85 -4.68
N LEU A 125 -41.37 -24.50 -5.84
CA LEU A 125 -40.20 -25.09 -6.43
C LEU A 125 -39.09 -24.05 -6.47
N ILE A 126 -37.95 -24.38 -5.90
CA ILE A 126 -36.82 -23.48 -5.74
C ILE A 126 -35.63 -24.10 -6.45
N GLN A 127 -35.19 -23.50 -7.55
CA GLN A 127 -33.93 -23.86 -8.19
C GLN A 127 -32.85 -22.87 -7.75
N GLU A 128 -31.77 -23.34 -7.14
CA GLU A 128 -30.71 -22.45 -6.69
C GLU A 128 -29.30 -23.05 -6.85
N CYS A 129 -28.42 -22.31 -7.53
CA CYS A 129 -27.03 -22.67 -7.77
C CYS A 129 -26.10 -22.37 -6.56
N ARG A 130 -26.54 -21.52 -5.63
CA ARG A 130 -25.82 -21.09 -4.42
C ARG A 130 -26.19 -21.88 -3.16
N SER A 131 -26.91 -23.00 -3.33
CA SER A 131 -27.47 -23.78 -2.23
C SER A 131 -26.84 -25.17 -2.04
N ALA A 132 -25.93 -25.58 -2.94
CA ALA A 132 -25.35 -26.92 -2.92
C ALA A 132 -24.55 -27.23 -1.65
N GLY A 133 -23.98 -26.22 -0.98
CA GLY A 133 -23.29 -26.36 0.31
C GLY A 133 -24.20 -26.26 1.55
N ARG A 134 -25.53 -26.21 1.36
CA ARG A 134 -26.53 -25.99 2.44
C ARG A 134 -27.63 -27.05 2.47
N ILE A 135 -27.48 -28.15 1.72
CA ILE A 135 -28.57 -29.13 1.53
C ILE A 135 -29.01 -29.71 2.87
N GLN A 136 -28.07 -30.11 3.74
CA GLN A 136 -28.40 -30.59 5.08
C GLN A 136 -29.21 -29.56 5.86
N ALA A 137 -28.71 -28.33 5.94
CA ALA A 137 -29.32 -27.27 6.74
C ALA A 137 -30.73 -26.93 6.25
N MET A 138 -30.92 -26.84 4.93
CA MET A 138 -32.23 -26.59 4.34
C MET A 138 -33.19 -27.76 4.60
N ARG A 139 -32.73 -29.01 4.49
CA ARG A 139 -33.54 -30.20 4.79
C ARG A 139 -34.03 -30.22 6.24
N GLU A 140 -33.14 -29.95 7.19
CA GLU A 140 -33.48 -30.00 8.61
C GLU A 140 -34.39 -28.83 9.04
N ASN A 141 -34.20 -27.64 8.45
CA ASN A 141 -34.94 -26.44 8.87
C ASN A 141 -36.19 -26.12 8.05
N LEU A 142 -36.26 -26.55 6.79
CA LEU A 142 -37.35 -26.22 5.87
C LEU A 142 -38.12 -27.47 5.41
N GLY A 143 -37.57 -28.67 5.62
CA GLY A 143 -38.14 -29.92 5.13
C GLY A 143 -38.29 -29.94 3.62
N GLY A 144 -39.27 -30.71 3.13
CA GLY A 144 -39.54 -30.83 1.69
C GLY A 144 -38.68 -31.90 1.01
N PHE A 145 -38.65 -31.82 -0.33
CA PHE A 145 -37.91 -32.76 -1.17
C PHE A 145 -36.70 -32.09 -1.80
N HIS A 146 -35.55 -32.74 -1.73
CA HIS A 146 -34.28 -32.19 -2.19
C HIS A 146 -33.72 -33.03 -3.34
N ALA A 147 -33.68 -32.46 -4.54
CA ALA A 147 -32.96 -33.02 -5.67
C ALA A 147 -31.67 -32.24 -5.91
N TYR A 148 -30.61 -32.94 -6.30
CA TYR A 148 -29.34 -32.35 -6.70
C TYR A 148 -29.02 -32.71 -8.15
N LEU A 149 -28.86 -31.69 -8.98
CA LEU A 149 -28.46 -31.82 -10.37
C LEU A 149 -26.95 -31.68 -10.50
N TRP A 150 -26.33 -32.62 -11.18
CA TRP A 150 -24.90 -32.61 -11.47
C TRP A 150 -24.61 -33.06 -12.91
N ARG A 151 -23.37 -32.82 -13.33
CA ARG A 151 -22.89 -33.05 -14.69
C ARG A 151 -21.44 -33.55 -14.64
N ASN A 152 -20.96 -34.16 -15.73
CA ASN A 152 -19.54 -34.43 -15.86
C ASN A 152 -18.72 -33.12 -15.63
N PRO A 153 -17.69 -33.15 -14.78
CA PRO A 153 -16.98 -31.93 -14.38
C PRO A 153 -16.24 -31.26 -15.54
N TRP A 154 -15.77 -32.02 -16.54
CA TRP A 154 -15.04 -31.46 -17.68
C TRP A 154 -15.96 -30.67 -18.59
N ASP A 155 -17.08 -31.27 -18.97
CA ASP A 155 -18.13 -30.64 -19.78
C ASP A 155 -18.76 -29.44 -19.07
N GLN A 156 -18.97 -29.56 -17.76
CA GLN A 156 -19.47 -28.47 -16.95
C GLN A 156 -18.47 -27.31 -16.88
N TRP A 157 -17.20 -27.56 -16.57
CA TRP A 157 -16.18 -26.52 -16.54
C TRP A 157 -16.03 -25.83 -17.90
N TRP A 158 -16.02 -26.58 -19.01
CA TRP A 158 -15.94 -25.96 -20.33
C TRP A 158 -17.14 -25.07 -20.65
N SER A 159 -18.30 -25.41 -20.10
CA SER A 159 -19.47 -24.55 -20.23
C SER A 159 -19.43 -23.29 -19.35
N TYR A 160 -18.52 -23.19 -18.37
CA TYR A 160 -18.25 -21.94 -17.62
C TYR A 160 -17.50 -20.94 -18.51
N GLN A 161 -16.66 -21.43 -19.42
CA GLN A 161 -15.72 -20.60 -20.20
C GLN A 161 -16.42 -19.64 -21.21
N VAL A 162 -17.74 -19.70 -21.30
CA VAL A 162 -18.57 -18.75 -22.07
C VAL A 162 -18.63 -17.36 -21.41
N SER A 163 -18.34 -17.25 -20.11
CA SER A 163 -18.37 -15.98 -19.38
C SER A 163 -17.46 -16.03 -18.16
N SER A 164 -16.69 -14.95 -17.93
CA SER A 164 -15.89 -14.79 -16.71
C SER A 164 -16.72 -14.72 -15.43
N TYR A 165 -18.04 -14.51 -15.54
CA TYR A 165 -18.96 -14.52 -14.41
C TYR A 165 -18.86 -15.82 -13.60
N PHE A 166 -18.72 -16.98 -14.23
CA PHE A 166 -18.72 -18.24 -13.49
C PHE A 166 -17.40 -18.52 -12.75
N ASP A 167 -16.28 -18.02 -13.28
CA ASP A 167 -15.00 -18.03 -12.56
C ASP A 167 -15.06 -17.06 -11.38
N LEU A 168 -15.65 -15.88 -11.58
CA LEU A 168 -15.91 -14.91 -10.51
C LEU A 168 -16.77 -15.49 -9.39
N THR A 169 -17.91 -16.12 -9.70
CA THR A 169 -18.78 -16.70 -8.67
C THR A 169 -18.12 -17.87 -7.95
N THR A 170 -17.27 -18.65 -8.63
CA THR A 170 -16.45 -19.69 -7.98
C THR A 170 -15.50 -19.08 -6.95
N GLN A 171 -14.83 -17.97 -7.28
CA GLN A 171 -13.97 -17.25 -6.35
C GLN A 171 -14.75 -16.65 -5.17
N LEU A 172 -15.94 -16.09 -5.40
CA LEU A 172 -16.80 -15.57 -4.34
C LEU A 172 -17.22 -16.67 -3.35
N ILE A 173 -17.53 -17.87 -3.84
CA ILE A 173 -17.83 -19.03 -2.97
C ILE A 173 -16.58 -19.46 -2.19
N PHE A 174 -15.42 -19.51 -2.84
CA PHE A 174 -14.13 -19.78 -2.20
C PHE A 174 -13.75 -18.74 -1.13
N ASN A 175 -14.31 -17.54 -1.24
CA ASN A 175 -14.09 -16.44 -0.32
C ASN A 175 -15.06 -16.44 0.88
N ALA A 176 -16.02 -17.36 0.94
CA ALA A 176 -16.94 -17.43 2.08
C ALA A 176 -16.16 -17.48 3.41
N PRO A 177 -16.62 -16.85 4.50
CA PRO A 177 -15.89 -16.83 5.77
C PRO A 177 -15.88 -18.18 6.48
N GLN A 178 -16.92 -18.99 6.31
CA GLN A 178 -17.01 -20.35 6.86
C GLN A 178 -16.65 -21.33 5.76
N ARG A 179 -15.43 -21.87 5.77
CA ARG A 179 -14.93 -22.75 4.70
C ARG A 179 -14.68 -24.16 5.21
N PRO A 180 -15.09 -25.20 4.46
CA PRO A 180 -14.64 -26.56 4.73
C PRO A 180 -13.12 -26.64 4.67
N ALA A 181 -12.53 -27.54 5.47
CA ALA A 181 -11.07 -27.72 5.53
C ALA A 181 -10.43 -27.99 4.15
N LEU A 182 -11.16 -28.64 3.23
CA LEU A 182 -10.70 -28.85 1.86
C LEU A 182 -10.48 -27.53 1.11
N ILE A 183 -11.37 -26.55 1.26
CA ILE A 183 -11.21 -25.25 0.60
C ILE A 183 -9.98 -24.54 1.16
N GLU A 184 -9.75 -24.56 2.46
CA GLU A 184 -8.53 -23.97 3.04
C GLU A 184 -7.26 -24.60 2.45
N ARG A 185 -7.21 -25.94 2.32
CA ARG A 185 -6.08 -26.65 1.69
C ARG A 185 -5.89 -26.28 0.22
N VAL A 186 -6.97 -26.20 -0.54
CA VAL A 186 -6.91 -25.83 -1.95
C VAL A 186 -6.52 -24.36 -2.10
N SER A 187 -7.05 -23.47 -1.26
CA SER A 187 -6.70 -22.05 -1.21
C SER A 187 -5.20 -21.85 -0.94
N GLU A 188 -4.64 -22.58 0.03
CA GLU A 188 -3.19 -22.61 0.28
C GLU A 188 -2.42 -23.07 -0.97
N HIS A 189 -2.89 -24.14 -1.63
CA HIS A 189 -2.22 -24.73 -2.79
C HIS A 189 -2.20 -23.78 -4.01
N ILE A 190 -3.32 -23.14 -4.32
CA ILE A 190 -3.44 -22.25 -5.50
C ILE A 190 -3.01 -20.80 -5.21
N GLY A 191 -2.62 -20.49 -3.97
CA GLY A 191 -2.30 -19.13 -3.53
C GLY A 191 -3.50 -18.19 -3.55
N PHE A 192 -4.69 -18.68 -3.21
CA PHE A 192 -5.91 -17.89 -3.19
C PHE A 192 -5.86 -16.82 -2.09
N ILE A 193 -6.01 -15.56 -2.48
CA ILE A 193 -6.04 -14.42 -1.55
C ILE A 193 -7.51 -14.11 -1.25
N SER A 194 -7.88 -14.16 0.02
CA SER A 194 -9.25 -13.87 0.47
C SER A 194 -9.43 -12.38 0.76
N MET A 195 -10.66 -11.90 0.63
CA MET A 195 -11.06 -10.52 0.90
C MET A 195 -12.32 -10.52 1.78
N HIS A 196 -12.24 -9.96 2.98
CA HIS A 196 -13.34 -10.00 3.96
C HIS A 196 -13.71 -8.61 4.44
N GLY A 197 -14.97 -8.43 4.87
CA GLY A 197 -15.45 -7.20 5.51
C GLY A 197 -15.89 -6.09 4.56
N GLU A 198 -15.86 -6.35 3.26
CA GLU A 198 -16.25 -5.41 2.21
C GLU A 198 -17.61 -5.82 1.61
N SER A 199 -18.29 -4.87 0.96
CA SER A 199 -19.53 -5.18 0.24
C SER A 199 -19.30 -6.18 -0.90
N LEU A 200 -20.36 -6.85 -1.32
CA LEU A 200 -20.34 -7.83 -2.41
C LEU A 200 -19.91 -7.20 -3.73
N GLU A 201 -20.32 -5.96 -4.01
CA GLU A 201 -19.90 -5.24 -5.22
C GLU A 201 -18.39 -4.99 -5.23
N VAL A 202 -17.84 -4.49 -4.12
CA VAL A 202 -16.40 -4.26 -3.98
C VAL A 202 -15.62 -5.57 -4.07
N THR A 203 -16.15 -6.64 -3.48
CA THR A 203 -15.57 -7.98 -3.52
C THR A 203 -15.61 -8.58 -4.94
N GLN A 204 -16.71 -8.37 -5.66
CA GLN A 204 -16.86 -8.77 -7.06
C GLN A 204 -15.83 -8.07 -7.94
N ASP A 205 -15.67 -6.76 -7.81
CA ASP A 205 -14.68 -5.98 -8.55
C ASP A 205 -13.25 -6.44 -8.23
N TRP A 206 -12.97 -6.76 -6.98
CA TRP A 206 -11.66 -7.25 -6.58
C TRP A 206 -11.30 -8.57 -7.26
N PHE A 207 -12.20 -9.55 -7.28
CA PHE A 207 -11.98 -10.85 -7.91
C PHE A 207 -12.04 -10.79 -9.44
N ALA A 208 -12.87 -9.90 -10.00
CA ALA A 208 -12.93 -9.68 -11.45
C ALA A 208 -11.61 -9.15 -12.01
N ASN A 209 -10.88 -8.34 -11.21
CA ASN A 209 -9.56 -7.82 -11.57
C ASN A 209 -8.41 -8.76 -11.19
N ARG A 210 -8.71 -9.92 -10.57
CA ARG A 210 -7.72 -10.92 -10.12
C ARG A 210 -8.19 -12.33 -10.48
N PRO A 211 -8.41 -12.62 -11.77
CA PRO A 211 -8.83 -13.97 -12.17
C PRO A 211 -7.74 -14.99 -11.84
N LEU A 212 -8.17 -16.20 -11.49
CA LEU A 212 -7.28 -17.36 -11.37
C LEU A 212 -6.75 -17.77 -12.75
N THR A 213 -5.57 -18.40 -12.78
CA THR A 213 -5.11 -19.11 -13.97
C THR A 213 -6.11 -20.20 -14.38
N PRO A 214 -6.20 -20.59 -15.66
CA PRO A 214 -7.17 -21.62 -16.09
C PRO A 214 -7.10 -22.92 -15.27
N ASP A 215 -5.90 -23.35 -14.91
CA ASP A 215 -5.69 -24.56 -14.10
C ASP A 215 -6.15 -24.36 -12.65
N ASN A 216 -5.84 -23.21 -12.04
CA ASN A 216 -6.32 -22.89 -10.69
C ASN A 216 -7.83 -22.68 -10.64
N ALA A 217 -8.42 -22.09 -11.69
CA ALA A 217 -9.86 -21.95 -11.85
C ALA A 217 -10.54 -23.32 -11.95
N TYR A 218 -9.96 -24.27 -12.70
CA TYR A 218 -10.45 -25.64 -12.75
C TYR A 218 -10.34 -26.34 -11.38
N ILE A 219 -9.20 -26.21 -10.69
CA ILE A 219 -9.00 -26.76 -9.34
C ILE A 219 -10.06 -26.23 -8.37
N ALA A 220 -10.32 -24.92 -8.38
CA ALA A 220 -11.34 -24.30 -7.54
C ALA A 220 -12.75 -24.82 -7.89
N PHE A 221 -13.11 -24.82 -9.18
CA PHE A 221 -14.36 -25.39 -9.66
C PHE A 221 -14.56 -26.85 -9.23
N TYR A 222 -13.56 -27.71 -9.48
CA TYR A 222 -13.63 -29.14 -9.20
C TYR A 222 -13.75 -29.42 -7.70
N THR A 223 -13.16 -28.57 -6.86
CA THR A 223 -13.31 -28.61 -5.41
C THR A 223 -14.77 -28.38 -5.00
N LEU A 224 -15.44 -27.35 -5.56
CA LEU A 224 -16.87 -27.13 -5.31
C LEU A 224 -17.73 -28.26 -5.88
N TRP A 225 -17.37 -28.81 -7.03
CA TRP A 225 -18.04 -29.96 -7.63
C TRP A 225 -18.01 -31.19 -6.70
N LEU A 226 -16.85 -31.50 -6.12
CA LEU A 226 -16.72 -32.59 -5.15
C LEU A 226 -17.51 -32.34 -3.87
N LEU A 227 -17.42 -31.13 -3.30
CA LEU A 227 -18.13 -30.78 -2.07
C LEU A 227 -19.65 -30.80 -2.26
N GLY A 228 -20.15 -30.22 -3.35
CA GLY A 228 -21.57 -30.24 -3.67
C GLY A 228 -22.11 -31.66 -3.86
N LEU A 229 -21.35 -32.52 -4.55
CA LEU A 229 -21.76 -33.91 -4.76
C LEU A 229 -21.65 -34.75 -3.48
N GLN A 230 -20.65 -34.49 -2.61
CA GLN A 230 -20.57 -35.09 -1.28
C GLN A 230 -21.78 -34.73 -0.42
N GLU A 231 -22.11 -33.44 -0.35
CA GLU A 231 -23.23 -32.91 0.42
C GLU A 231 -24.55 -33.52 -0.08
N ALA A 232 -24.74 -33.54 -1.39
CA ALA A 232 -25.91 -34.14 -2.02
C ALA A 232 -26.00 -35.65 -1.82
N ASN A 233 -24.90 -36.39 -1.91
CA ASN A 233 -24.91 -37.85 -1.71
C ASN A 233 -25.35 -38.24 -0.29
N LYS A 234 -25.12 -37.36 0.70
CA LYS A 234 -25.55 -37.58 2.07
C LYS A 234 -26.98 -37.11 2.34
N HIS A 235 -27.39 -36.00 1.73
CA HIS A 235 -28.56 -35.25 2.19
C HIS A 235 -29.65 -35.01 1.15
N ALA A 236 -29.38 -35.22 -0.15
CA ALA A 236 -30.40 -35.13 -1.19
C ALA A 236 -31.20 -36.44 -1.28
N ASP A 237 -32.48 -36.33 -1.60
CA ASP A 237 -33.36 -37.47 -1.86
C ASP A 237 -33.19 -38.05 -3.27
N LEU A 238 -32.67 -37.22 -4.20
CA LEU A 238 -32.46 -37.60 -5.59
C LEU A 238 -31.23 -36.92 -6.20
N LEU A 239 -30.30 -37.72 -6.70
CA LEU A 239 -29.22 -37.27 -7.57
C LEU A 239 -29.64 -37.42 -9.04
N ILE A 240 -29.48 -36.36 -9.82
CA ILE A 240 -29.79 -36.34 -11.25
C ILE A 240 -28.51 -35.99 -11.99
N ASN A 241 -28.02 -36.88 -12.84
CA ASN A 241 -26.96 -36.56 -13.79
C ASN A 241 -27.58 -36.11 -15.11
N ILE A 242 -27.36 -34.86 -15.51
CA ILE A 242 -28.01 -34.29 -16.71
C ILE A 242 -27.54 -34.95 -18.02
N ASP A 243 -26.30 -35.45 -18.07
CA ASP A 243 -25.74 -36.08 -19.26
C ASP A 243 -26.40 -37.45 -19.48
N GLN A 244 -26.53 -38.25 -18.42
CA GLN A 244 -27.29 -39.50 -18.45
C GLN A 244 -28.78 -39.27 -18.71
N LEU A 245 -29.39 -38.23 -18.10
CA LEU A 245 -30.79 -37.87 -18.35
C LEU A 245 -31.04 -37.57 -19.83
N SER A 246 -30.06 -36.96 -20.51
CA SER A 246 -30.14 -36.64 -21.93
C SER A 246 -29.94 -37.86 -22.83
N ALA A 247 -29.06 -38.79 -22.42
CA ALA A 247 -28.67 -39.92 -23.26
C ALA A 247 -29.54 -41.18 -23.07
N LYS A 248 -30.11 -41.40 -21.87
CA LYS A 248 -30.71 -42.69 -21.49
C LYS A 248 -32.21 -42.55 -21.16
N PRO A 249 -33.13 -43.05 -22.02
CA PRO A 249 -34.57 -43.00 -21.77
C PRO A 249 -34.99 -43.67 -20.45
N ASP A 250 -34.29 -44.73 -20.03
CA ASP A 250 -34.56 -45.40 -18.76
C ASP A 250 -34.29 -44.49 -17.56
N ILE A 251 -33.25 -43.65 -17.63
CA ILE A 251 -32.96 -42.65 -16.59
C ILE A 251 -34.04 -41.57 -16.55
N GLN A 252 -34.52 -41.11 -17.71
CA GLN A 252 -35.65 -40.17 -17.78
C GLN A 252 -36.90 -40.74 -17.11
N LYS A 253 -37.21 -42.01 -17.37
CA LYS A 253 -38.32 -42.72 -16.75
C LYS A 253 -38.14 -42.81 -15.24
N GLN A 254 -36.99 -43.27 -14.76
CA GLN A 254 -36.69 -43.38 -13.33
C GLN A 254 -36.81 -42.04 -12.59
N VAL A 255 -36.28 -40.95 -13.16
CA VAL A 255 -36.39 -39.61 -12.57
C VAL A 255 -37.85 -39.16 -12.52
N THR A 256 -38.60 -39.35 -13.61
CA THR A 256 -40.02 -39.00 -13.67
C THR A 256 -40.86 -39.81 -12.66
N GLU A 257 -40.59 -41.10 -12.50
CA GLU A 257 -41.26 -41.97 -11.53
C GLU A 257 -40.99 -41.55 -10.09
N LYS A 258 -39.74 -41.15 -9.77
CA LYS A 258 -39.40 -40.61 -8.45
C LYS A 258 -40.15 -39.31 -8.15
N PHE A 259 -40.25 -38.41 -9.13
CA PHE A 259 -41.05 -37.20 -8.97
C PHE A 259 -42.55 -37.50 -8.84
N ALA A 260 -43.08 -38.44 -9.62
CA ALA A 260 -44.47 -38.87 -9.55
C ALA A 260 -44.83 -39.46 -8.18
N ALA A 261 -43.93 -40.24 -7.58
CA ALA A 261 -44.10 -40.78 -6.22
C ALA A 261 -44.24 -39.69 -5.13
N LEU A 262 -43.83 -38.46 -5.43
CA LEU A 262 -43.92 -37.29 -4.55
C LEU A 262 -45.10 -36.37 -4.89
N GLY A 263 -46.02 -36.87 -5.72
CA GLY A 263 -47.19 -36.12 -6.19
C GLY A 263 -46.90 -35.17 -7.35
N ILE A 264 -45.70 -35.21 -7.94
CA ILE A 264 -45.34 -34.38 -9.11
C ILE A 264 -45.69 -35.16 -10.38
N GLN A 265 -46.94 -35.05 -10.81
CA GLN A 265 -47.47 -35.74 -11.99
C GLN A 265 -47.23 -34.93 -13.27
N GLY A 266 -47.06 -35.62 -14.39
CA GLY A 266 -47.01 -35.00 -15.73
C GLY A 266 -45.67 -34.39 -16.13
N LEU A 267 -44.61 -34.54 -15.33
CA LEU A 267 -43.27 -34.06 -15.70
C LEU A 267 -42.77 -34.79 -16.96
N ASN A 268 -42.44 -34.04 -18.00
CA ASN A 268 -41.91 -34.58 -19.27
C ASN A 268 -40.47 -34.12 -19.46
N LEU A 269 -39.55 -35.09 -19.48
CA LEU A 269 -38.10 -34.90 -19.61
C LEU A 269 -37.53 -35.43 -20.93
N ARG A 270 -38.39 -35.84 -21.88
CA ARG A 270 -37.95 -36.46 -23.15
C ARG A 270 -37.19 -35.51 -24.07
N ASP A 271 -37.38 -34.21 -23.90
CA ASP A 271 -36.71 -33.15 -24.64
C ASP A 271 -35.36 -32.74 -24.03
N CYS A 272 -34.91 -33.39 -22.95
CA CYS A 272 -33.63 -33.09 -22.30
C CYS A 272 -32.46 -33.35 -23.25
N LYS A 273 -31.68 -32.29 -23.54
CA LYS A 273 -30.49 -32.36 -24.40
C LYS A 273 -29.33 -31.56 -23.78
N SER A 274 -28.50 -32.23 -22.99
CA SER A 274 -27.21 -31.73 -22.56
C SER A 274 -26.16 -32.04 -23.63
N PRO A 275 -25.37 -31.05 -24.10
CA PRO A 275 -24.24 -31.34 -24.97
C PRO A 275 -23.20 -32.14 -24.19
N VAL A 276 -22.63 -33.17 -24.80
CA VAL A 276 -21.55 -33.97 -24.23
C VAL A 276 -20.36 -33.87 -25.16
N SER A 277 -19.19 -33.60 -24.60
CA SER A 277 -17.97 -33.47 -25.37
C SER A 277 -17.11 -34.71 -25.32
N LEU A 278 -16.39 -34.97 -26.41
CA LEU A 278 -15.23 -35.84 -26.38
C LEU A 278 -13.98 -35.03 -25.99
N PHE A 279 -13.11 -35.67 -25.23
CA PHE A 279 -11.83 -35.13 -24.78
C PHE A 279 -10.71 -36.01 -25.33
N SER A 280 -9.66 -35.38 -25.85
CA SER A 280 -8.46 -36.10 -26.27
C SER A 280 -7.75 -36.69 -25.06
N ARG A 281 -6.99 -37.78 -25.25
CA ARG A 281 -6.22 -38.41 -24.16
C ARG A 281 -5.28 -37.43 -23.43
N ALA A 282 -4.78 -36.42 -24.14
CA ALA A 282 -3.93 -35.38 -23.56
C ALA A 282 -4.73 -34.44 -22.65
N GLU A 283 -5.92 -34.00 -23.07
CA GLU A 283 -6.82 -33.21 -22.21
C GLU A 283 -7.24 -34.00 -20.97
N GLU A 284 -7.56 -35.29 -21.14
CA GLU A 284 -7.93 -36.17 -20.02
C GLU A 284 -6.80 -36.31 -19.01
N ALA A 285 -5.58 -36.59 -19.48
CA ALA A 285 -4.40 -36.67 -18.61
C ALA A 285 -4.12 -35.35 -17.88
N HIS A 286 -4.33 -34.21 -18.56
CA HIS A 286 -4.21 -32.88 -17.94
C HIS A 286 -5.22 -32.70 -16.82
N PHE A 287 -6.51 -32.93 -17.08
CA PHE A 287 -7.54 -32.79 -16.05
C PHE A 287 -7.34 -33.77 -14.89
N GLN A 288 -6.97 -35.03 -15.17
CA GLN A 288 -6.66 -36.02 -14.13
C GLN A 288 -5.51 -35.56 -13.23
N THR A 289 -4.51 -34.87 -13.78
CA THR A 289 -3.41 -34.30 -12.99
C THR A 289 -3.90 -33.20 -12.04
N LEU A 290 -4.76 -32.32 -12.53
CA LEU A 290 -5.38 -31.27 -11.70
C LEU A 290 -6.32 -31.87 -10.63
N GLU A 291 -7.10 -32.88 -10.98
CA GLU A 291 -8.00 -33.56 -10.04
C GLU A 291 -7.23 -34.30 -8.94
N ALA A 292 -6.12 -34.96 -9.28
CA ALA A 292 -5.26 -35.63 -8.32
C ALA A 292 -4.70 -34.66 -7.26
N THR A 293 -4.49 -33.39 -7.64
CA THR A 293 -4.11 -32.32 -6.70
C THR A 293 -5.22 -32.07 -5.67
N VAL A 294 -6.48 -31.98 -6.12
CA VAL A 294 -7.63 -31.82 -5.22
C VAL A 294 -7.84 -33.06 -4.35
N HIS A 295 -7.65 -34.27 -4.89
CA HIS A 295 -7.73 -35.53 -4.12
C HIS A 295 -6.62 -35.64 -3.07
N LYS A 296 -5.44 -35.07 -3.34
CA LYS A 296 -4.39 -34.92 -2.33
C LYS A 296 -4.83 -33.96 -1.23
N CYS A 297 -5.31 -32.76 -1.59
CA CYS A 297 -5.84 -31.79 -0.62
C CYS A 297 -6.99 -32.36 0.23
N TRP A 298 -7.85 -33.19 -0.37
CA TRP A 298 -8.93 -33.91 0.32
C TRP A 298 -8.42 -34.79 1.47
N ARG A 299 -7.37 -35.57 1.20
CA ARG A 299 -6.74 -36.43 2.21
C ARG A 299 -6.04 -35.60 3.29
N GLU A 300 -5.36 -34.54 2.89
CA GLU A 300 -4.68 -33.61 3.82
C GLU A 300 -5.66 -32.79 4.68
N ALA A 301 -6.89 -32.60 4.20
CA ALA A 301 -7.99 -32.03 4.97
C ALA A 301 -8.65 -33.04 5.93
N GLY A 302 -8.18 -34.29 5.97
CA GLY A 302 -8.72 -35.34 6.84
C GLY A 302 -10.08 -35.89 6.41
N LEU A 303 -10.50 -35.64 5.16
CA LEU A 303 -11.76 -36.15 4.64
C LEU A 303 -11.65 -37.63 4.25
N SER A 304 -12.76 -38.36 4.39
CA SER A 304 -12.80 -39.81 4.15
C SER A 304 -12.44 -40.16 2.70
N GLY A 305 -11.47 -41.06 2.54
CA GLY A 305 -11.11 -41.63 1.23
C GLY A 305 -12.21 -42.53 0.65
N GLN A 306 -13.03 -43.16 1.50
CA GLN A 306 -14.18 -43.96 1.05
C GLN A 306 -15.21 -43.08 0.34
N VAL A 307 -15.55 -41.93 0.94
CA VAL A 307 -16.51 -40.98 0.36
C VAL A 307 -16.00 -40.45 -0.98
N LEU A 308 -14.70 -40.15 -1.08
CA LEU A 308 -14.10 -39.76 -2.37
C LEU A 308 -14.23 -40.89 -3.40
N SER A 309 -13.93 -42.13 -3.02
CA SER A 309 -14.07 -43.29 -3.91
C SER A 309 -15.51 -43.47 -4.41
N GLU A 310 -16.51 -43.34 -3.54
CA GLU A 310 -17.93 -43.44 -3.90
C GLU A 310 -18.32 -42.38 -4.94
N ILE A 311 -17.87 -41.14 -4.75
CA ILE A 311 -18.09 -40.04 -5.70
C ILE A 311 -17.43 -40.32 -7.05
N LEU A 312 -16.18 -40.82 -7.04
CA LEU A 312 -15.46 -41.15 -8.27
C LEU A 312 -16.13 -42.31 -9.02
N THR A 313 -16.59 -43.34 -8.31
CA THR A 313 -17.38 -44.43 -8.90
C THR A 313 -18.68 -43.92 -9.51
N LEU A 314 -19.39 -43.01 -8.83
CA LEU A 314 -20.61 -42.40 -9.37
C LEU A 314 -20.31 -41.63 -10.67
N ARG A 315 -19.21 -40.87 -10.70
CA ARG A 315 -18.75 -40.16 -11.91
C ARG A 315 -18.44 -41.11 -13.05
N GLU A 316 -17.71 -42.20 -12.79
CA GLU A 316 -17.34 -43.19 -13.80
C GLU A 316 -18.57 -43.89 -14.38
N GLN A 317 -19.55 -44.25 -13.55
CA GLN A 317 -20.82 -44.84 -14.00
C GLN A 317 -21.64 -43.88 -14.87
N ALA A 318 -21.49 -42.58 -14.65
CA ALA A 318 -22.12 -41.53 -15.44
C ALA A 318 -21.23 -40.99 -16.57
N ALA A 319 -20.05 -41.56 -16.79
CA ALA A 319 -19.20 -41.15 -17.88
C ALA A 319 -19.92 -41.38 -19.22
N PRO A 320 -19.82 -40.43 -20.16
CA PRO A 320 -20.44 -40.60 -21.46
C PRO A 320 -19.82 -41.78 -22.21
N GLU A 321 -20.67 -42.55 -22.89
CA GLU A 321 -20.23 -43.66 -23.73
C GLU A 321 -19.48 -43.11 -24.94
N ARG A 322 -18.24 -43.57 -25.15
CA ARG A 322 -17.48 -43.20 -26.35
C ARG A 322 -17.97 -44.03 -27.51
N ASP A 323 -18.71 -43.41 -28.42
CA ASP A 323 -18.98 -44.03 -29.72
C ASP A 323 -17.74 -43.90 -30.62
N VAL A 324 -17.03 -45.01 -30.78
CA VAL A 324 -15.80 -45.09 -31.59
C VAL A 324 -16.08 -44.79 -33.07
N ALA A 325 -17.32 -44.93 -33.54
CA ALA A 325 -17.69 -44.73 -34.94
C ALA A 325 -17.89 -43.25 -35.33
N THR A 326 -18.20 -42.37 -34.37
CA THR A 326 -18.48 -40.93 -34.60
C THR A 326 -17.35 -40.00 -34.19
N ASP A 327 -16.26 -40.53 -33.64
CA ASP A 327 -15.01 -39.80 -33.36
C ASP A 327 -14.25 -39.55 -34.67
N SER A 328 -14.84 -38.74 -35.56
CA SER A 328 -14.08 -38.22 -36.70
C SER A 328 -12.92 -37.43 -36.11
N ALA A 329 -11.71 -37.95 -36.28
CA ALA A 329 -10.51 -37.42 -35.63
C ALA A 329 -10.31 -35.91 -35.87
N ASP A 330 -10.88 -35.35 -36.94
CA ASP A 330 -10.76 -33.94 -37.29
C ASP A 330 -11.64 -33.01 -36.43
N HIS A 331 -12.92 -33.33 -36.18
CA HIS A 331 -13.78 -32.48 -35.32
C HIS A 331 -13.28 -32.44 -33.87
N SER A 332 -12.83 -33.57 -33.34
CA SER A 332 -12.26 -33.65 -31.99
C SER A 332 -10.95 -32.84 -31.87
N ARG A 333 -10.13 -32.79 -32.93
CA ARG A 333 -8.92 -31.95 -32.98
C ARG A 333 -9.24 -30.47 -33.02
N ASP A 334 -10.23 -30.05 -33.81
CA ASP A 334 -10.60 -28.64 -33.91
C ASP A 334 -11.18 -28.10 -32.60
N LEU A 335 -12.01 -28.89 -31.90
CA LEU A 335 -12.50 -28.56 -30.57
C LEU A 335 -11.37 -28.48 -29.54
N ALA A 336 -10.45 -29.45 -29.53
CA ALA A 336 -9.28 -29.42 -28.65
C ALA A 336 -8.40 -28.19 -28.90
N ARG A 337 -8.20 -27.81 -30.17
CA ARG A 337 -7.46 -26.61 -30.55
C ARG A 337 -8.17 -25.33 -30.11
N TYR A 338 -9.48 -25.25 -30.29
CA TYR A 338 -10.28 -24.11 -29.85
C TYR A 338 -10.19 -23.91 -28.33
N ARG A 339 -10.27 -25.01 -27.58
CA ARG A 339 -10.07 -25.05 -26.14
C ARG A 339 -8.68 -24.57 -25.70
N ASP A 340 -7.63 -25.03 -26.38
CA ASP A 340 -6.26 -24.56 -26.11
C ASP A 340 -6.13 -23.04 -26.34
N LEU A 341 -6.72 -22.52 -27.42
CA LEU A 341 -6.74 -21.06 -27.67
C LEU A 341 -7.50 -20.28 -26.59
N LEU A 342 -8.63 -20.80 -26.09
CA LEU A 342 -9.36 -20.18 -24.99
C LEU A 342 -8.52 -20.14 -23.71
N LYS A 343 -7.85 -21.25 -23.35
CA LYS A 343 -6.95 -21.29 -22.18
C LYS A 343 -5.81 -20.28 -22.31
N ARG A 344 -5.17 -20.19 -23.48
CA ARG A 344 -4.11 -19.18 -23.73
C ARG A 344 -4.60 -17.75 -23.60
N ARG A 345 -5.80 -17.46 -24.11
CA ARG A 345 -6.43 -16.14 -23.95
C ARG A 345 -6.66 -15.81 -22.48
N GLN A 346 -7.15 -16.75 -21.70
CA GLN A 346 -7.37 -16.56 -20.27
C GLN A 346 -6.07 -16.35 -19.50
N GLN A 347 -5.04 -17.14 -19.82
CA GLN A 347 -3.72 -16.94 -19.24
C GLN A 347 -3.18 -15.52 -19.53
N LEU A 348 -3.33 -15.04 -20.76
CA LEU A 348 -2.94 -13.67 -21.12
C LEU A 348 -3.69 -12.61 -20.31
N VAL A 349 -4.99 -12.80 -20.05
CA VAL A 349 -5.77 -11.89 -19.20
C VAL A 349 -5.23 -11.88 -17.77
N VAL A 350 -4.92 -13.06 -17.20
CA VAL A 350 -4.32 -13.18 -15.86
C VAL A 350 -2.95 -12.48 -15.80
N ASP A 351 -2.11 -12.68 -16.82
CA ASP A 351 -0.79 -12.05 -16.90
C ASP A 351 -0.89 -10.51 -16.99
N LEU A 352 -1.86 -10.01 -17.76
CA LEU A 352 -2.13 -8.57 -17.87
C LEU A 352 -2.59 -7.97 -16.54
N HIS A 353 -3.52 -8.62 -15.84
CA HIS A 353 -3.99 -8.16 -14.52
C HIS A 353 -2.86 -8.20 -13.48
N SER A 354 -2.07 -9.27 -13.45
CA SER A 354 -0.94 -9.41 -12.53
C SER A 354 0.11 -8.32 -12.76
N SER A 355 0.40 -7.99 -14.02
CA SER A 355 1.30 -6.89 -14.39
C SER A 355 0.74 -5.52 -13.97
N SER A 356 -0.56 -5.30 -14.18
CA SER A 356 -1.27 -4.07 -13.78
C SER A 356 -1.23 -3.87 -12.26
N ASP A 357 -1.49 -4.92 -11.48
CA ASP A 357 -1.43 -4.89 -10.02
C ASP A 357 0.00 -4.61 -9.50
N ALA A 358 1.00 -5.25 -10.10
CA ALA A 358 2.40 -5.01 -9.75
C ALA A 358 2.80 -3.54 -10.02
N ALA A 359 2.33 -2.96 -11.13
CA ALA A 359 2.54 -1.56 -11.48
C ALA A 359 1.83 -0.62 -10.49
N LEU A 360 0.58 -0.92 -10.11
CA LEU A 360 -0.18 -0.14 -9.13
C LEU A 360 0.50 -0.16 -7.75
N GLN A 361 0.94 -1.33 -7.28
CA GLN A 361 1.68 -1.47 -6.02
C GLN A 361 3.04 -0.76 -6.05
N ALA A 362 3.73 -0.75 -7.20
CA ALA A 362 4.94 0.03 -7.37
C ALA A 362 4.66 1.55 -7.30
N SER A 363 3.52 1.99 -7.85
CA SER A 363 3.06 3.37 -7.77
C SER A 363 2.74 3.78 -6.32
N HIS A 364 1.99 2.98 -5.58
CA HIS A 364 1.69 3.27 -4.16
C HIS A 364 2.96 3.33 -3.30
N ARG A 365 3.90 2.39 -3.47
CA ARG A 365 5.19 2.44 -2.76
C ARG A 365 6.00 3.70 -3.08
N ARG A 366 5.93 4.18 -4.32
CA ARG A 366 6.55 5.44 -4.73
C ARG A 366 5.87 6.62 -4.06
N GLU A 367 4.55 6.63 -3.99
CA GLU A 367 3.77 7.67 -3.30
C GLU A 367 4.10 7.71 -1.80
N ASP A 368 4.13 6.57 -1.12
CA ASP A 368 4.48 6.49 0.30
C ASP A 368 5.90 7.01 0.57
N LYS A 369 6.87 6.66 -0.30
CA LYS A 369 8.24 7.18 -0.21
C LYS A 369 8.27 8.70 -0.39
N LEU A 370 7.50 9.24 -1.34
CA LEU A 370 7.39 10.70 -1.55
C LEU A 370 6.74 11.38 -0.34
N ARG A 371 5.70 10.79 0.26
CA ARG A 371 5.08 11.29 1.50
C ARG A 371 6.06 11.34 2.66
N GLN A 372 6.87 10.29 2.84
CA GLN A 372 7.93 10.26 3.84
C GLN A 372 9.01 11.33 3.59
N GLN A 373 9.43 11.51 2.34
CA GLN A 373 10.38 12.56 1.97
C GLN A 373 9.82 13.96 2.21
N LEU A 374 8.54 14.19 1.91
CA LEU A 374 7.86 15.44 2.19
C LEU A 374 7.83 15.73 3.70
N GLN A 375 7.44 14.75 4.51
CA GLN A 375 7.43 14.88 5.97
C GLN A 375 8.83 15.18 6.54
N GLN A 376 9.88 14.53 6.01
CA GLN A 376 11.26 14.83 6.40
C GLN A 376 11.67 16.25 6.00
N SER A 377 11.28 16.71 4.81
CA SER A 377 11.55 18.06 4.35
C SER A 377 10.85 19.11 5.23
N GLU A 378 9.61 18.85 5.64
CA GLU A 378 8.87 19.71 6.57
C GLU A 378 9.56 19.81 7.93
N GLN A 379 10.03 18.68 8.49
CA GLN A 379 10.82 18.68 9.73
C GLN A 379 12.13 19.45 9.59
N ASN A 380 12.84 19.29 8.47
CA ASN A 380 14.09 20.03 8.22
C ASN A 380 13.84 21.55 8.10
N ILE A 381 12.71 21.95 7.50
CA ILE A 381 12.29 23.36 7.43
C ILE A 381 11.99 23.88 8.84
N GLU A 382 11.28 23.12 9.68
CA GLU A 382 10.98 23.51 11.07
C GLU A 382 12.25 23.65 11.93
N GLN A 383 13.20 22.73 11.76
CA GLN A 383 14.52 22.82 12.40
C GLN A 383 15.27 24.07 11.94
N SER A 384 15.31 24.31 10.63
CA SER A 384 15.96 25.50 10.05
C SER A 384 15.30 26.80 10.54
N GLN A 385 13.97 26.83 10.66
CA GLN A 385 13.24 27.98 11.23
C GLN A 385 13.60 28.19 12.70
N THR A 386 13.75 27.11 13.47
CA THR A 386 14.19 27.16 14.86
C THR A 386 15.60 27.73 14.96
N GLU A 387 16.54 27.27 14.13
CA GLU A 387 17.91 27.78 14.06
C GLU A 387 17.94 29.27 13.68
N VAL A 388 17.19 29.68 12.65
CA VAL A 388 17.05 31.09 12.26
C VAL A 388 16.49 31.92 13.41
N SER A 389 15.51 31.41 14.16
CA SER A 389 14.96 32.09 15.33
C SER A 389 16.00 32.26 16.44
N LEU A 390 16.84 31.25 16.67
CA LEU A 390 17.93 31.29 17.66
C LEU A 390 19.00 32.29 17.24
N MET A 391 19.42 32.27 15.97
CA MET A 391 20.39 33.21 15.43
C MET A 391 19.89 34.65 15.51
N ASN A 392 18.61 34.88 15.23
CA ASN A 392 17.98 36.20 15.40
C ASN A 392 18.00 36.68 16.86
N ARG A 393 17.79 35.78 17.84
CA ARG A 393 17.93 36.14 19.27
C ARG A 393 19.37 36.50 19.62
N GLN A 394 20.35 35.73 19.15
CA GLN A 394 21.76 36.02 19.38
C GLN A 394 22.19 37.37 18.76
N LEU A 395 21.73 37.66 17.54
CA LEU A 395 21.94 38.97 16.90
C LEU A 395 21.32 40.12 17.70
N ALA A 396 20.12 39.93 18.26
CA ALA A 396 19.50 40.92 19.13
C ALA A 396 20.32 41.18 20.41
N MET A 397 20.83 40.12 21.06
CA MET A 397 21.71 40.24 22.23
C MET A 397 23.05 40.92 21.92
N ALA A 398 23.64 40.61 20.76
CA ALA A 398 24.87 41.24 20.30
C ALA A 398 24.66 42.73 20.02
N ARG A 399 23.53 43.11 19.41
CA ARG A 399 23.14 44.52 19.20
C ARG A 399 22.96 45.27 20.51
N ASP A 400 22.28 44.69 21.49
CA ASP A 400 22.13 45.28 22.83
C ASP A 400 23.48 45.47 23.54
N SER A 401 24.36 44.46 23.44
CA SER A 401 25.72 44.54 23.99
C SER A 401 26.56 45.63 23.32
N HIS A 402 26.45 45.75 21.99
CA HIS A 402 27.11 46.81 21.24
C HIS A 402 26.60 48.20 21.65
N GLN A 403 25.28 48.35 21.82
CA GLN A 403 24.67 49.60 22.28
C GLN A 403 25.17 49.98 23.68
N LYS A 404 25.23 49.01 24.62
CA LYS A 404 25.79 49.22 25.97
C LYS A 404 27.25 49.66 25.92
N LEU A 405 28.05 49.05 25.04
CA LEU A 405 29.45 49.41 24.85
C LEU A 405 29.59 50.83 24.29
N GLN A 406 28.76 51.21 23.31
CA GLN A 406 28.72 52.57 22.77
C GLN A 406 28.36 53.59 23.85
N ASN A 407 27.33 53.31 24.67
CA ASN A 407 26.93 54.18 25.77
C ASN A 407 28.06 54.33 26.81
N SER A 408 28.71 53.22 27.18
CA SER A 408 29.86 53.22 28.12
C SER A 408 31.05 54.01 27.55
N HIS A 409 31.30 53.88 26.25
CA HIS A 409 32.35 54.64 25.57
C HIS A 409 32.05 56.14 25.59
N GLN A 410 30.80 56.53 25.34
CA GLN A 410 30.36 57.92 25.39
C GLN A 410 30.45 58.51 26.80
N GLU A 411 30.09 57.74 27.83
CA GLU A 411 30.26 58.13 29.23
C GLU A 411 31.75 58.31 29.59
N LEU A 412 32.61 57.40 29.14
CA LEU A 412 34.05 57.48 29.37
C LEU A 412 34.67 58.70 28.66
N LEU A 413 34.20 59.03 27.46
CA LEU A 413 34.58 60.26 26.76
C LEU A 413 34.14 61.52 27.52
N SER A 414 32.92 61.53 28.05
CA SER A 414 32.41 62.62 28.89
C SER A 414 33.27 62.80 30.16
N ASN A 415 33.50 61.71 30.90
CA ASN A 415 34.35 61.70 32.09
C ASN A 415 35.77 62.17 31.77
N TYR A 416 36.34 61.74 30.64
CA TYR A 416 37.66 62.18 30.21
C TYR A 416 37.71 63.69 29.93
N GLN A 417 36.69 64.23 29.26
CA GLN A 417 36.57 65.68 29.02
C GLN A 417 36.46 66.47 30.33
N GLU A 418 35.68 65.97 31.29
CA GLU A 418 35.51 66.58 32.62
C GLU A 418 36.79 66.51 33.46
N LEU A 419 37.57 65.44 33.31
CA LEU A 419 38.87 65.30 33.95
C LEU A 419 39.91 66.23 33.33
N LEU A 420 39.84 66.45 32.01
CA LEU A 420 40.66 67.44 31.32
C LEU A 420 40.31 68.86 31.75
N SER A 421 39.03 69.23 31.88
CA SER A 421 38.61 70.54 32.39
C SER A 421 39.06 70.74 33.84
N SER A 422 38.82 69.74 34.71
CA SER A 422 39.28 69.75 36.11
C SER A 422 40.80 69.89 36.23
N ARG A 423 41.55 69.18 35.39
CA ARG A 423 43.01 69.31 35.32
C ARG A 423 43.41 70.72 34.89
N GLN A 424 42.73 71.31 33.92
CA GLN A 424 43.01 72.65 33.44
C GLN A 424 42.66 73.72 34.51
N GLU A 425 41.60 73.52 35.28
CA GLU A 425 41.25 74.31 36.46
C GLU A 425 42.33 74.20 37.56
N LEU A 426 42.77 72.99 37.90
CA LEU A 426 43.86 72.77 38.86
C LEU A 426 45.17 73.44 38.41
N LEU A 427 45.54 73.31 37.13
CA LEU A 427 46.75 73.93 36.59
C LEU A 427 46.63 75.46 36.53
N SER A 428 45.42 75.99 36.34
CA SER A 428 45.16 77.43 36.30
C SER A 428 44.96 78.04 37.70
N SER A 429 44.70 77.23 38.72
CA SER A 429 44.58 77.65 40.13
C SER A 429 45.87 78.30 40.66
N ARG A 430 45.70 79.40 41.42
CA ARG A 430 46.79 80.17 42.05
C ARG A 430 47.65 79.30 42.99
N SER A 431 47.06 78.37 43.72
CA SER A 431 47.80 77.51 44.67
C SER A 431 48.72 76.51 43.97
N TRP A 432 48.33 76.00 42.80
CA TRP A 432 49.20 75.14 41.98
C TRP A 432 50.35 75.94 41.37
N ARG A 433 50.09 77.15 40.85
CA ARG A 433 51.14 78.02 40.29
C ARG A 433 52.21 78.42 41.31
N ILE A 434 51.82 78.62 42.58
CA ILE A 434 52.75 78.98 43.67
C ILE A 434 53.55 77.75 44.15
N THR A 435 52.92 76.58 44.25
CA THR A 435 53.57 75.38 44.80
C THR A 435 54.29 74.51 43.76
N ALA A 436 54.02 74.67 42.46
CA ALA A 436 54.71 73.97 41.38
C ALA A 436 56.25 74.13 41.40
N PRO A 437 56.82 75.34 41.51
CA PRO A 437 58.28 75.50 41.61
C PRO A 437 58.84 74.90 42.91
N LEU A 438 58.08 74.95 44.01
CA LEU A 438 58.49 74.36 45.29
C LEU A 438 58.49 72.82 45.26
N ARG A 439 57.53 72.18 44.58
CA ARG A 439 57.51 70.72 44.41
C ARG A 439 58.59 70.22 43.45
N ALA A 440 58.91 71.01 42.41
CA ALA A 440 60.08 70.75 41.56
C ALA A 440 61.37 70.83 42.38
N GLY A 441 61.48 71.81 43.29
CA GLY A 441 62.56 71.93 44.26
C GLY A 441 62.64 70.75 45.25
N VAL A 442 61.51 70.27 45.78
CA VAL A 442 61.47 69.11 46.70
C VAL A 442 61.78 67.80 45.99
N MET A 443 61.34 67.59 44.74
CA MET A 443 61.74 66.43 43.94
C MET A 443 63.23 66.47 43.59
N ALA A 444 63.77 67.64 43.22
CA ALA A 444 65.19 67.83 42.98
C ALA A 444 66.03 67.59 44.25
N ALA A 445 65.58 68.08 45.40
CA ALA A 445 66.22 67.85 46.69
C ALA A 445 66.13 66.38 47.15
N ARG A 446 65.01 65.69 46.90
CA ARG A 446 64.87 64.24 47.17
C ARG A 446 65.76 63.38 46.27
N HIS A 447 66.05 63.81 45.04
CA HIS A 447 67.01 63.13 44.16
C HIS A 447 68.47 63.46 44.49
N LEU A 448 68.77 64.65 45.01
CA LEU A 448 70.13 65.01 45.47
C LEU A 448 70.52 64.37 46.82
N ARG A 449 69.55 64.09 47.71
CA ARG A 449 69.81 63.47 49.02
C ARG A 449 70.00 61.95 48.99
N LYS A 450 69.65 61.26 47.89
CA LYS A 450 69.75 59.80 47.77
C LYS A 450 71.05 59.28 47.12
N GLY A 451 72.02 60.13 46.83
CA GLY A 451 73.34 59.69 46.32
C GLY A 451 73.27 58.92 44.99
N ASP A 452 72.20 59.09 44.22
CA ASP A 452 71.94 58.32 43.00
C ASP A 452 72.38 59.11 41.76
N HIS A 453 73.70 59.22 41.57
CA HIS A 453 74.30 59.87 40.42
C HIS A 453 73.96 59.19 39.08
N GLN A 454 73.40 57.96 39.10
CA GLN A 454 72.98 57.25 37.90
C GLN A 454 71.56 57.63 37.44
N ALA A 455 70.63 57.92 38.36
CA ALA A 455 69.29 58.42 38.01
C ALA A 455 69.31 59.84 37.40
N ILE A 456 70.21 60.72 37.87
CA ILE A 456 70.39 62.07 37.30
C ILE A 456 70.95 61.99 35.87
N ARG A 457 71.84 61.03 35.59
CA ARG A 457 72.37 60.82 34.22
C ARG A 457 71.29 60.30 33.26
N ALA A 458 70.40 59.40 33.71
CA ALA A 458 69.30 58.89 32.88
C ALA A 458 68.19 59.93 32.64
N GLY A 459 67.86 60.73 33.66
CA GLY A 459 66.84 61.79 33.57
C GLY A 459 67.29 62.99 32.71
N VAL A 460 68.54 63.44 32.88
CA VAL A 460 69.13 64.49 32.03
C VAL A 460 69.27 63.99 30.60
N MET A 461 69.63 62.72 30.37
CA MET A 461 69.74 62.16 29.02
C MET A 461 68.38 61.97 28.32
N ARG A 462 67.30 61.64 29.06
CA ARG A 462 65.93 61.62 28.47
C ARG A 462 65.48 63.02 28.05
N ARG A 463 65.74 64.04 28.87
CA ARG A 463 65.42 65.44 28.53
C ARG A 463 66.30 65.98 27.41
N LEU A 464 67.59 65.62 27.37
CA LEU A 464 68.50 65.93 26.27
C LEU A 464 68.03 65.28 24.96
N LYS A 465 67.54 64.03 25.01
CA LYS A 465 67.00 63.32 23.83
C LYS A 465 65.75 64.00 23.27
N VAL A 466 64.84 64.45 24.14
CA VAL A 466 63.65 65.21 23.72
C VAL A 466 64.05 66.59 23.17
N MET A 467 65.03 67.26 23.78
CA MET A 467 65.54 68.54 23.28
C MET A 467 66.23 68.39 21.92
N ILE A 468 67.01 67.32 21.71
CA ILE A 468 67.68 67.01 20.43
C ILE A 468 66.65 66.73 19.33
N LEU A 469 65.57 65.99 19.63
CA LEU A 469 64.51 65.71 18.65
C LEU A 469 63.66 66.96 18.34
N ALA A 470 63.39 67.80 19.35
CA ALA A 470 62.71 69.08 19.14
C ALA A 470 63.57 70.05 18.31
N VAL A 471 64.88 70.06 18.54
CA VAL A 471 65.87 70.83 17.77
C VAL A 471 65.99 70.28 16.35
N GLU A 472 65.95 68.97 16.14
CA GLU A 472 65.94 68.37 14.80
C GLU A 472 64.70 68.82 14.01
N HIS A 473 63.52 68.79 14.63
CA HIS A 473 62.27 69.24 14.01
C HIS A 473 62.30 70.74 13.70
N TYR A 474 62.82 71.57 14.61
CA TYR A 474 62.98 73.02 14.41
C TYR A 474 64.04 73.36 13.34
N SER A 475 65.09 72.55 13.20
CA SER A 475 66.18 72.77 12.24
C SER A 475 65.81 72.52 10.77
N ARG A 476 64.67 71.87 10.50
CA ARG A 476 64.15 71.67 9.13
C ARG A 476 63.65 72.97 8.48
N GLY A 477 63.35 74.01 9.26
CA GLY A 477 62.86 75.31 8.78
C GLY A 477 63.93 76.42 8.62
N TYR A 478 65.16 76.25 9.13
CA TYR A 478 66.16 77.34 9.17
C TYR A 478 67.59 76.86 8.77
N PRO A 479 67.98 76.99 7.49
CA PRO A 479 69.23 76.42 6.95
C PRO A 479 70.52 76.96 7.58
N ARG A 480 70.53 78.21 8.05
CA ARG A 480 71.72 78.84 8.65
C ARG A 480 72.09 78.30 10.04
N VAL A 481 71.11 77.80 10.80
CA VAL A 481 71.32 77.21 12.14
C VAL A 481 71.94 75.80 12.02
N ARG A 482 71.60 75.07 10.94
CA ARG A 482 72.15 73.74 10.63
C ARG A 482 73.66 73.77 10.42
N GLY A 483 74.19 74.80 9.75
CA GLY A 483 75.63 74.94 9.49
C GLY A 483 76.45 75.11 10.77
N ILE A 484 75.96 75.91 11.73
CA ILE A 484 76.63 76.14 13.02
C ILE A 484 76.58 74.86 13.87
N MET A 485 75.46 74.13 13.87
CA MET A 485 75.34 72.88 14.63
C MET A 485 76.22 71.75 14.07
N VAL A 486 76.26 71.56 12.75
CA VAL A 486 77.13 70.53 12.13
C VAL A 486 78.60 70.82 12.42
N SER A 487 79.00 72.10 12.37
CA SER A 487 80.33 72.57 12.77
C SER A 487 80.66 72.25 14.24
N THR A 488 79.69 72.39 15.14
CA THR A 488 79.92 72.17 16.58
C THR A 488 79.89 70.69 16.97
N VAL A 489 79.02 69.88 16.33
CA VAL A 489 78.92 68.42 16.56
C VAL A 489 80.15 67.68 16.01
N ASN A 490 80.74 68.16 14.90
CA ASN A 490 81.97 67.58 14.35
C ASN A 490 83.22 67.82 15.23
N LYS A 491 83.15 68.73 16.21
CA LYS A 491 84.22 68.94 17.21
C LYS A 491 84.17 67.94 18.38
N VAL A 492 83.14 67.08 18.45
CA VAL A 492 82.97 66.09 19.52
C VAL A 492 82.84 64.68 18.91
N PRO A 493 83.97 63.95 18.71
CA PRO A 493 84.01 62.72 17.90
C PRO A 493 83.05 61.60 18.34
N TRP A 494 82.79 61.46 19.64
CA TRP A 494 81.90 60.43 20.16
C TRP A 494 80.42 60.68 19.82
N LEU A 495 80.01 61.94 19.64
CA LEU A 495 78.65 62.33 19.27
C LEU A 495 78.38 62.04 17.79
N ALA A 496 79.36 62.35 16.94
CA ALA A 496 79.33 62.05 15.50
C ALA A 496 79.25 60.53 15.24
N ALA A 497 80.05 59.74 15.95
CA ALA A 497 80.05 58.27 15.84
C ALA A 497 78.74 57.60 16.30
N ARG A 498 77.92 58.30 17.10
CA ARG A 498 76.65 57.77 17.61
C ARG A 498 75.46 58.19 16.75
N LEU A 499 75.49 59.38 16.16
CA LEU A 499 74.52 59.80 15.14
C LEU A 499 74.68 58.99 13.84
N TYR A 500 75.91 58.63 13.47
CA TYR A 500 76.18 57.74 12.35
C TYR A 500 75.57 56.34 12.54
N ARG A 501 75.64 55.79 13.76
CA ARG A 501 75.03 54.50 14.11
C ARG A 501 73.50 54.49 14.14
N LEU A 502 72.87 55.64 14.41
CA LEU A 502 71.40 55.77 14.36
C LEU A 502 70.87 55.92 12.94
N ARG A 503 71.68 56.43 12.00
CA ARG A 503 71.32 56.56 10.58
C ARG A 503 71.48 55.26 9.78
N HIS A 504 72.23 54.29 10.31
CA HIS A 504 72.55 53.02 9.63
C HIS A 504 72.16 51.79 10.47
N ALA A 505 71.09 51.89 11.27
CA ALA A 505 70.53 50.72 11.94
C ALA A 505 70.01 49.72 10.88
N PRO A 506 70.41 48.45 10.94
CA PRO A 506 70.18 47.48 9.86
C PRO A 506 68.69 47.17 9.65
N VAL A 507 68.38 46.94 8.38
CA VAL A 507 67.14 46.37 7.83
C VAL A 507 66.86 45.01 8.50
N LEU A 508 65.59 44.75 8.79
CA LEU A 508 65.06 43.50 9.36
C LEU A 508 65.61 42.28 8.62
N PRO A 509 65.97 41.19 9.32
CA PRO A 509 66.41 39.97 8.65
C PRO A 509 65.26 39.33 7.86
N GLU A 510 65.63 38.86 6.67
CA GLU A 510 64.84 38.00 5.80
C GLU A 510 64.43 36.69 6.47
N ARG A 511 63.35 36.13 5.92
CA ARG A 511 62.77 34.82 6.19
C ARG A 511 63.83 33.72 6.27
N ASP A 512 64.04 33.17 7.45
CA ASP A 512 64.04 31.71 7.70
C ASP A 512 64.31 31.40 9.18
N SER A 513 63.29 30.87 9.87
CA SER A 513 63.43 29.85 10.91
C SER A 513 62.08 29.56 11.57
N LEU A 514 61.38 28.57 11.04
CA LEU A 514 60.25 27.89 11.71
C LEU A 514 60.64 27.24 13.07
N VAL A 515 61.91 27.34 13.47
CA VAL A 515 62.44 26.83 14.74
C VAL A 515 62.03 27.70 15.94
N MET A 516 61.73 28.99 15.73
CA MET A 516 61.39 29.94 16.82
C MET A 516 59.90 29.97 17.21
N LEU A 517 59.03 29.21 16.55
CA LEU A 517 57.60 29.18 16.90
C LEU A 517 57.36 28.32 18.14
N THR A 518 56.60 28.87 19.10
CA THR A 518 56.09 28.13 20.25
C THR A 518 55.22 26.95 19.79
N PRO A 519 55.08 25.86 20.57
CA PRO A 519 54.28 24.70 20.18
C PRO A 519 52.84 25.05 19.77
N ARG A 520 52.21 26.01 20.46
CA ARG A 520 50.87 26.50 20.12
C ARG A 520 50.84 27.24 18.78
N SER A 521 51.85 28.06 18.50
CA SER A 521 51.99 28.77 17.22
C SER A 521 52.24 27.82 16.05
N ARG A 522 52.92 26.68 16.27
CA ARG A 522 53.09 25.63 15.25
C ARG A 522 51.77 24.96 14.88
N VAL A 523 50.92 24.66 15.87
CA VAL A 523 49.58 24.07 15.63
C VAL A 523 48.68 25.02 14.84
N ILE A 524 48.68 26.31 15.20
CA ILE A 524 47.90 27.33 14.48
C ILE A 524 48.42 27.49 13.05
N TYR A 525 49.75 27.50 12.87
CA TYR A 525 50.35 27.59 11.54
C TYR A 525 50.02 26.36 10.68
N SER A 526 50.09 25.14 11.21
CA SER A 526 49.72 23.93 10.47
C SER A 526 48.24 23.86 10.12
N GLN A 527 47.36 24.36 10.99
CA GLN A 527 45.92 24.45 10.71
C GLN A 527 45.63 25.46 9.60
N LEU A 528 46.33 26.60 9.59
CA LEU A 528 46.21 27.61 8.54
C LEU A 528 46.72 27.10 7.19
N VAL A 529 47.85 26.40 7.16
CA VAL A 529 48.36 25.78 5.93
C VAL A 529 47.37 24.74 5.39
N ALA A 530 46.87 23.84 6.25
CA ALA A 530 45.88 22.84 5.85
C ALA A 530 44.58 23.46 5.32
N ALA A 531 44.12 24.57 5.92
CA ALA A 531 42.94 25.29 5.44
C ALA A 531 43.18 25.94 4.07
N VAL A 532 44.35 26.52 3.84
CA VAL A 532 44.73 27.11 2.54
C VAL A 532 44.84 26.03 1.46
N ASP A 533 45.43 24.88 1.77
CA ASP A 533 45.54 23.76 0.82
C ASP A 533 44.17 23.15 0.49
N SER A 534 43.22 23.13 1.44
CA SER A 534 41.85 22.68 1.18
C SER A 534 41.10 23.61 0.23
N LEU A 535 41.30 24.93 0.36
CA LEU A 535 40.67 25.92 -0.52
C LEU A 535 41.23 25.87 -1.94
N GLN A 536 42.51 25.57 -2.11
CA GLN A 536 43.12 25.41 -3.45
C GLN A 536 42.70 24.12 -4.14
N ASN A 537 42.42 23.05 -3.39
CA ASN A 537 41.93 21.79 -3.95
C ASN A 537 40.44 21.86 -4.35
N ASP A 538 39.61 22.63 -3.63
CA ASP A 538 38.20 22.85 -3.99
C ASP A 538 38.05 23.67 -5.29
N ASP A 539 38.90 24.69 -5.50
CA ASP A 539 38.92 25.46 -6.75
C ASP A 539 39.40 24.62 -7.96
N SER A 540 40.12 23.52 -7.71
CA SER A 540 40.61 22.60 -8.76
C SER A 540 39.56 21.58 -9.21
N GLN A 541 38.53 21.30 -8.39
CA GLN A 541 37.48 20.32 -8.72
C GLN A 541 36.22 20.93 -9.36
N GLN A 542 36.04 22.25 -9.32
CA GLN A 542 34.91 22.93 -9.98
C GLN A 542 35.17 23.40 -11.42
N GLY A 543 36.35 23.11 -11.99
CA GLY A 543 36.71 23.48 -13.37
C GLY A 543 36.64 22.35 -14.41
N GLY A 544 36.08 21.19 -14.08
CA GLY A 544 36.10 19.99 -14.92
C GLY A 544 34.76 19.25 -14.96
N SER A 545 33.71 19.93 -15.39
CA SER A 545 32.43 19.33 -15.82
C SER A 545 31.71 20.25 -16.80
#